data_AF-A0A3E0W8L4-F1
#
_entry.id   AF-A0A3E0W8L4-F1
#
_cell.length_a   1.000
_cell.length_b   1.000
_cell.length_c   1.000
_cell.angle_alpha   90.00
_cell.angle_beta   90.00
_cell.angle_gamma   90.00
#
_symmetry.space_group_name_H-M   'P 1'
#
loop_
_entity.id
_entity.type
_entity.pdbx_description
1 polymer ?
#
loop_
_entity_poly.entity_id
_entity_poly.type
_entity_poly.pdbx_seq_one_letter_code
_entity_poly.pdbx_strand_id
1 'polypeptide(L)'
;MNISSLTSNINEALASHGGGPLVTVKANEGDEKSTVFGKLGGRDVRVEFTETAGSPDRGHLVALFDEQSGEQLGRGDSGANFADAIDGYSWNGALTALSELS
;
A
#
# COMPACT_ATOMS: atom_id res chain seq x y z
N MET A 1 9.64 -11.14 -2.26
CA MET A 1 8.97 -9.88 -2.65
C MET A 1 10.03 -8.77 -2.83
N ASN A 2 9.90 -7.85 -3.80
CA ASN A 2 10.86 -6.74 -3.95
C ASN A 2 10.18 -5.42 -3.55
N ILE A 3 10.41 -4.94 -2.32
CA ILE A 3 9.76 -3.74 -1.78
C ILE A 3 10.08 -2.49 -2.61
N SER A 4 11.29 -2.38 -3.16
CA SER A 4 11.68 -1.20 -3.93
C SER A 4 10.82 -1.06 -5.20
N SER A 5 10.59 -2.15 -5.91
CA SER A 5 9.69 -2.18 -7.08
C SER A 5 8.25 -1.89 -6.68
N LEU A 6 7.75 -2.49 -5.60
CA LEU A 6 6.38 -2.26 -5.13
C LEU A 6 6.14 -0.81 -4.72
N THR A 7 7.12 -0.19 -4.06
CA THR A 7 7.06 1.22 -3.69
C THR A 7 7.07 2.13 -4.92
N SER A 8 7.83 1.77 -5.96
CA SER A 8 7.80 2.48 -7.25
C SER A 8 6.40 2.45 -7.87
N ASN A 9 5.79 1.27 -7.93
CA ASN A 9 4.44 1.10 -8.48
C ASN A 9 3.40 1.92 -7.70
N ILE A 10 3.48 1.94 -6.36
CA ILE A 10 2.61 2.79 -5.53
C ILE A 10 2.79 4.27 -5.89
N ASN A 11 4.03 4.74 -6.04
CA ASN A 11 4.29 6.14 -6.37
C ASN A 11 3.79 6.54 -7.76
N GLU A 12 3.87 5.64 -8.73
CA GLU A 12 3.30 5.83 -10.07
C GLU A 12 1.77 5.90 -10.02
N ALA A 13 1.13 5.03 -9.24
CA ALA A 13 -0.32 5.06 -9.03
C ALA A 13 -0.75 6.35 -8.31
N LEU A 14 -0.08 6.73 -7.21
CA LEU A 14 -0.33 7.98 -6.48
C LEU A 14 -0.21 9.21 -7.38
N ALA A 15 0.83 9.27 -8.23
CA ALA A 15 1.02 10.38 -9.16
C ALA A 15 -0.15 10.50 -10.16
N SER A 16 -0.70 9.37 -10.61
CA SER A 16 -1.88 9.33 -11.49
C SER A 16 -3.16 9.86 -10.82
N HIS A 17 -3.21 9.82 -9.49
CA HIS A 17 -4.33 10.32 -8.68
C HIS A 17 -4.06 11.69 -8.05
N GLY A 18 -2.96 12.37 -8.41
CA GLY A 18 -2.60 13.68 -7.87
C GLY A 18 -2.07 13.65 -6.43
N GLY A 19 -1.75 12.46 -5.90
CA GLY A 19 -1.09 12.29 -4.62
C GLY A 19 0.41 12.59 -4.69
N GLY A 20 0.99 12.98 -3.55
CA GLY A 20 2.44 13.02 -3.38
C GLY A 20 3.02 11.61 -3.25
N PRO A 21 4.34 11.42 -3.44
CA PRO A 21 4.96 10.11 -3.30
C PRO A 21 4.90 9.63 -1.85
N LEU A 22 4.80 8.32 -1.67
CA LEU A 22 5.14 7.65 -0.43
C LEU A 22 6.65 7.78 -0.19
N VAL A 23 7.02 8.55 0.83
CA VAL A 23 8.40 8.70 1.28
C VAL A 23 8.71 7.60 2.28
N THR A 24 9.41 6.55 1.84
CA THR A 24 9.78 5.42 2.68
C THR A 24 10.76 5.82 3.78
N VAL A 25 10.45 5.46 5.02
CA VAL A 25 11.30 5.65 6.20
C VAL A 25 11.95 4.32 6.60
N LYS A 26 11.17 3.23 6.58
CA LYS A 26 11.62 1.89 6.96
C LYS A 26 10.85 0.84 6.17
N ALA A 27 11.49 -0.28 5.88
CA ALA A 27 10.85 -1.45 5.32
C ALA A 27 11.25 -2.71 6.09
N ASN A 28 10.31 -3.63 6.24
CA ASN A 28 10.52 -4.97 6.76
C ASN A 28 10.10 -5.96 5.66
N GLU A 29 11.06 -6.70 5.14
CA GLU A 29 10.79 -7.76 4.16
C GLU A 29 10.51 -9.08 4.89
N GLY A 30 9.47 -9.76 4.45
CA GLY A 30 9.15 -11.12 4.88
C GLY A 30 8.63 -11.92 3.69
N ASP A 31 8.65 -13.25 3.83
CA ASP A 31 8.32 -14.17 2.75
C ASP A 31 6.85 -14.04 2.31
N GLU A 32 5.92 -14.05 3.26
CA GLU A 32 4.48 -13.94 3.00
C GLU A 32 3.93 -12.54 3.25
N LYS A 33 4.58 -11.77 4.13
CA LYS A 33 4.16 -10.43 4.49
C LYS A 33 5.36 -9.49 4.53
N SER A 34 5.26 -8.40 3.81
CA SER A 34 6.22 -7.30 3.83
C SER A 34 5.51 -6.01 4.25
N THR A 35 6.23 -5.11 4.91
CA THR A 35 5.67 -3.87 5.45
C THR A 35 6.58 -2.71 5.14
N VAL A 36 6.00 -1.61 4.68
CA VAL A 36 6.68 -0.34 4.41
C VAL A 36 6.08 0.73 5.31
N PHE A 37 6.93 1.38 6.09
CA PHE A 37 6.59 2.55 6.89
C PHE A 37 7.12 3.78 6.19
N GLY A 38 6.30 4.83 6.10
CA GLY A 38 6.68 6.03 5.39
C GLY A 38 5.76 7.20 5.69
N LYS A 39 5.95 8.27 4.91
CA LYS A 39 5.08 9.43 4.93
C LYS A 39 4.33 9.58 3.62
N LEU A 40 3.03 9.84 3.71
CA LEU A 40 2.17 10.16 2.57
C LEU A 40 1.37 11.42 2.90
N GLY A 41 1.51 12.48 2.10
CA GLY A 41 0.87 13.77 2.41
C GLY A 41 1.27 14.38 3.76
N GLY A 42 2.46 14.04 4.28
CA GLY A 42 2.95 14.48 5.60
C GLY A 42 2.52 13.60 6.78
N ARG A 43 1.59 12.67 6.59
CA ARG A 43 1.10 11.71 7.59
C ARG A 43 1.98 10.48 7.64
N ASP A 44 2.19 9.92 8.83
CA ASP A 44 2.87 8.64 9.00
C ASP A 44 1.91 7.49 8.64
N VAL A 45 2.33 6.65 7.70
CA VAL A 45 1.52 5.56 7.17
C VAL A 45 2.31 4.26 7.14
N ARG A 46 1.56 3.16 7.12
CA ARG A 46 2.09 1.81 6.95
C ARG A 46 1.39 1.13 5.78
N VAL A 47 2.16 0.69 4.80
CA VAL A 47 1.70 -0.17 3.72
C VAL A 47 2.05 -1.61 4.07
N GLU A 48 1.08 -2.51 3.99
CA GLU A 48 1.29 -3.93 4.13
C GLU A 48 1.04 -4.64 2.79
N PHE A 49 1.99 -5.47 2.40
CA PHE A 49 1.90 -6.37 1.26
C PHE A 49 1.80 -7.79 1.79
N THR A 50 0.74 -8.50 1.44
CA THR A 50 0.53 -9.89 1.89
C THR A 50 0.31 -10.79 0.69
N GLU A 51 1.11 -11.85 0.58
CA GLU A 51 0.81 -13.01 -0.25
C GLU A 51 -0.04 -13.98 0.57
N THR A 52 -1.27 -14.24 0.15
CA THR A 52 -2.13 -15.22 0.81
C THR A 52 -1.96 -16.58 0.16
N ALA A 53 -1.70 -17.60 0.97
CA ALA A 53 -1.80 -18.99 0.52
C ALA A 53 -3.28 -19.33 0.25
N GLY A 54 -3.61 -19.65 -1.01
CA GLY A 54 -4.97 -19.99 -1.44
C GLY A 54 -4.94 -21.04 -2.55
N SER A 55 -5.99 -21.87 -2.59
CA SER A 55 -6.27 -22.80 -3.68
C SER A 55 -7.59 -22.37 -4.32
N PRO A 56 -7.68 -22.20 -5.66
CA PRO A 56 -6.69 -22.61 -6.65
C PRO A 56 -5.46 -21.69 -6.80
N ASP A 57 -5.53 -20.42 -6.37
CA ASP A 57 -4.46 -19.45 -6.61
C ASP A 57 -4.04 -18.65 -5.36
N ARG A 58 -2.77 -18.24 -5.33
CA ARG A 58 -2.26 -17.27 -4.36
C ARG A 58 -2.90 -15.91 -4.60
N GLY A 59 -3.17 -15.18 -3.52
CA GLY A 59 -3.64 -13.80 -3.59
C GLY A 59 -2.53 -12.81 -3.24
N HIS A 60 -2.59 -11.62 -3.80
CA HIS A 60 -1.73 -10.48 -3.51
C HIS A 60 -2.59 -9.35 -2.96
N LEU A 61 -2.28 -8.91 -1.75
CA LEU A 61 -3.06 -7.92 -1.02
C LEU A 61 -2.18 -6.74 -0.65
N VAL A 62 -2.65 -5.53 -0.93
CA VAL A 62 -2.02 -4.28 -0.50
C VAL A 62 -2.99 -3.53 0.40
N ALA A 63 -2.56 -3.18 1.60
CA ALA A 63 -3.36 -2.40 2.53
C ALA A 63 -2.57 -1.18 3.02
N LEU A 64 -3.23 -0.04 3.15
CA LEU A 64 -2.66 1.18 3.74
C LEU A 64 -3.31 1.42 5.09
N PHE A 65 -2.50 1.79 6.06
CA PHE A 65 -2.94 2.13 7.40
C PHE A 65 -2.40 3.51 7.78
N ASP A 66 -3.21 4.28 8.52
CA ASP A 66 -2.69 5.39 9.32
C ASP A 66 -1.89 4.79 10.48
N GLU A 67 -0.62 5.17 10.62
CA GLU A 67 0.26 4.55 11.61
C GLU A 67 -0.07 5.00 13.04
N GLN A 68 -0.66 6.20 13.19
CA GLN A 68 -0.98 6.75 14.50
C GLN A 68 -2.21 6.08 15.12
N SER A 69 -3.28 5.89 14.34
CA SER A 69 -4.54 5.29 14.79
C SER A 69 -4.58 3.78 14.59
N GLY A 70 -3.78 3.24 13.66
CA GLY A 70 -3.86 1.86 13.20
C GLY A 70 -5.06 1.59 12.28
N GLU A 71 -5.80 2.64 11.88
CA GLU A 71 -6.96 2.52 11.00
C GLU A 71 -6.53 2.13 9.58
N GLN A 72 -7.23 1.16 8.99
CA GLN A 72 -7.03 0.79 7.60
C GLN A 72 -7.76 1.79 6.69
N LEU A 73 -6.99 2.56 5.93
CA LEU A 73 -7.49 3.61 5.04
C LEU A 73 -8.00 3.06 3.71
N GLY A 74 -7.55 1.87 3.34
CA GLY A 74 -8.01 1.17 2.14
C GLY A 74 -7.21 -0.08 1.86
N ARG A 75 -7.69 -0.86 0.88
CA ARG A 75 -7.10 -2.12 0.45
C ARG A 75 -7.32 -2.30 -1.05
N GLY A 76 -6.35 -2.95 -1.70
CA GLY A 76 -6.44 -3.53 -3.03
C GLY A 76 -6.05 -5.00 -2.96
N ASP A 77 -6.64 -5.80 -3.84
CA ASP A 77 -6.38 -7.23 -3.94
C ASP A 77 -6.39 -7.70 -5.38
N SER A 78 -5.53 -8.68 -5.68
CA SER A 78 -5.47 -9.34 -6.97
C SER A 78 -5.00 -10.79 -6.81
N GLY A 79 -5.59 -11.70 -7.59
CA GLY A 79 -5.10 -13.09 -7.68
C GLY A 79 -3.84 -13.25 -8.53
N ALA A 80 -3.46 -12.23 -9.31
CA ALA A 80 -2.37 -12.36 -10.29
C ALA A 80 -1.02 -11.87 -9.78
N ASN A 81 -0.94 -10.62 -9.31
CA ASN A 81 0.30 -10.02 -8.82
C ASN A 81 0.02 -8.75 -7.99
N PHE A 82 1.07 -8.21 -7.33
CA PHE A 82 0.95 -6.98 -6.55
C PHE A 82 0.74 -5.70 -7.38
N ALA A 83 1.21 -5.63 -8.63
CA ALA A 83 0.99 -4.45 -9.46
C ALA A 83 -0.51 -4.28 -9.74
N ASP A 84 -1.22 -5.34 -10.09
CA ASP A 84 -2.67 -5.33 -10.26
C ASP A 84 -3.40 -4.98 -8.96
N ALA A 85 -2.91 -5.48 -7.81
CA ALA A 85 -3.48 -5.14 -6.51
C ALA A 85 -3.27 -3.65 -6.15
N ILE A 86 -2.15 -3.06 -6.57
CA ILE A 86 -1.85 -1.63 -6.45
C ILE A 86 -2.74 -0.83 -7.39
N ASP A 87 -2.91 -1.26 -8.65
CA ASP A 87 -3.75 -0.56 -9.63
C ASP A 87 -5.23 -0.61 -9.26
N GLY A 88 -5.69 -1.73 -8.70
CA GLY A 88 -7.04 -1.90 -8.18
C GLY A 88 -7.29 -1.21 -6.83
N TYR A 89 -6.25 -0.68 -6.18
CA TYR A 89 -6.37 0.01 -4.89
C TYR A 89 -7.03 1.39 -5.08
N SER A 90 -7.98 1.73 -4.21
CA SER A 90 -8.65 3.04 -4.23
C SER A 90 -7.76 4.16 -3.64
N TRP A 91 -6.71 4.56 -4.36
CA TRP A 91 -5.72 5.55 -3.89
C TRP A 91 -6.34 6.91 -3.60
N ASN A 92 -7.28 7.35 -4.44
CA ASN A 92 -7.98 8.61 -4.21
C ASN A 92 -8.78 8.58 -2.90
N GLY A 93 -9.46 7.47 -2.59
CA GLY A 93 -10.18 7.32 -1.32
C GLY A 93 -9.25 7.38 -0.11
N ALA A 94 -8.10 6.72 -0.19
CA ALA A 94 -7.10 6.77 0.87
C ALA A 94 -6.50 8.19 1.07
N LEU A 95 -6.24 8.92 -0.01
CA LEU A 95 -5.78 10.31 0.05
C LEU A 95 -6.83 11.24 0.67
N THR A 96 -8.11 11.06 0.31
CA THR A 96 -9.23 11.78 0.94
C THR A 96 -9.30 11.47 2.44
N ALA A 97 -9.26 10.19 2.83
CA ALA A 97 -9.30 9.81 4.23
C ALA A 97 -8.15 10.42 5.05
N LEU A 98 -6.92 10.42 4.51
CA LEU A 98 -5.77 11.06 5.14
C LEU A 98 -5.94 12.58 5.33
N SER A 99 -6.61 13.23 4.37
CA SER A 99 -6.88 14.67 4.45
C SER A 99 -7.95 15.02 5.49
N GLU A 100 -8.91 14.12 5.75
CA GLU A 100 -9.99 14.32 6.73
C GLU A 100 -9.54 14.05 8.18
N LEU A 101 -8.42 13.35 8.38
CA LEU A 101 -7.81 13.13 9.70
C LEU A 101 -7.05 14.37 10.24
N SER A 102 -7.10 15.51 9.53
CA SER A 102 -6.47 16.81 9.87
C SER A 102 -7.14 17.56 11.01
#